data_AF-A0A1Z4LTI7-F1
#
_entry.id   AF-A0A1Z4LTI7-F1
#
_cell.length_a   1.000
_cell.length_b   1.000
_cell.length_c   1.000
_cell.angle_alpha   90.00
_cell.angle_beta   90.00
_cell.angle_gamma   90.00
#
_symmetry.space_group_name_H-M   'P 1'
#
loop_
_entity.id
_entity.type
_entity.pdbx_description
1 polymer ?
#
loop_
_entity_poly.entity_id
_entity_poly.type
_entity_poly.pdbx_seq_one_letter_code
_entity_poly.pdbx_strand_id
1 'polypeptide(L)'
;MKYSIKLGYKWDLLNILLLFLITSFSLSKPAIKFISDGVKSISSTHTSYSLELNDLFADNSSIGVLAICSAEGNCQLDGSRTKLYSGHVDPGNGVINRGWCSDQGRGGNNLDNADAVCLKRTRSRIPRLVNKLKNVGINPEQNIEAFINNLDQWNQASPRVSDAFPKRYADALNKGLIGKEAILWARVEAFRKSNRELEAGNSRVGLFSICLNPKNTYYTNRLKQFPMWSERWRWNCIALDQKRRLEAINKVLLRNTKN
;
A
#
# COMPACT_ATOMS: atom_id res chain seq x y z
N MET A 1 17.15 52.86 51.57
CA MET A 1 17.96 52.88 50.34
C MET A 1 18.38 51.44 50.02
N LYS A 2 18.04 50.97 48.80
CA LYS A 2 18.36 49.68 48.15
C LYS A 2 17.70 48.39 48.68
N TYR A 3 16.49 48.13 48.19
CA TYR A 3 16.03 46.79 47.80
C TYR A 3 16.58 46.47 46.41
N SER A 4 17.21 45.31 46.21
CA SER A 4 17.58 44.81 44.88
C SER A 4 16.80 43.55 44.52
N ILE A 5 16.29 43.61 43.30
CA ILE A 5 15.29 42.77 42.65
C ILE A 5 15.91 41.41 42.27
N LYS A 6 15.28 40.31 42.70
CA LYS A 6 15.47 38.96 42.14
C LYS A 6 14.17 38.53 41.48
N LEU A 7 13.96 38.93 40.22
CA LEU A 7 12.87 38.39 39.40
C LEU A 7 13.33 38.41 37.94
N GLY A 8 13.76 37.26 37.41
CA GLY A 8 14.23 37.20 36.02
C GLY A 8 14.77 35.87 35.53
N TYR A 9 14.31 34.72 36.07
CA TYR A 9 14.77 33.41 35.57
C TYR A 9 13.67 32.36 35.41
N LYS A 10 12.44 32.61 35.92
CA LYS A 10 11.35 31.63 35.87
C LYS A 10 10.34 31.85 34.73
N TRP A 11 10.40 32.97 34.01
CA TRP A 11 9.47 33.29 32.93
C TRP A 11 9.89 32.77 31.54
N ASP A 12 11.16 32.38 31.36
CA ASP A 12 11.65 31.88 30.05
C ASP A 12 11.45 30.36 29.86
N LEU A 13 11.42 29.57 30.93
CA LEU A 13 11.26 28.11 30.81
C LEU A 13 9.85 27.69 30.40
N LEU A 14 8.81 28.45 30.79
CA LEU A 14 7.43 28.14 30.40
C LEU A 14 7.18 28.39 28.90
N ASN A 15 7.81 29.42 28.32
CA ASN A 15 7.69 29.73 26.90
C ASN A 15 8.49 28.75 26.02
N ILE A 16 9.64 28.25 26.50
CA ILE A 16 10.39 27.20 25.80
C ILE A 16 9.61 25.88 25.82
N LEU A 17 8.94 25.51 26.92
CA LEU A 17 8.12 24.30 26.96
C LEU A 17 6.88 24.40 26.04
N LEU A 18 6.29 25.60 25.91
CA LEU A 18 5.16 25.83 25.01
C LEU A 18 5.57 25.77 23.52
N LEU A 19 6.79 26.21 23.18
CA LEU A 19 7.34 26.06 21.82
C LEU A 19 7.63 24.59 21.43
N PHE A 20 8.00 23.73 22.39
CA PHE A 20 8.14 22.29 22.14
C PHE A 20 6.79 21.55 22.05
N LEU A 21 5.74 22.05 22.71
CA LEU A 21 4.39 21.50 22.60
C LEU A 21 3.68 21.86 21.28
N ILE A 22 4.06 22.97 20.64
CA ILE A 22 3.43 23.41 19.37
C ILE A 22 4.13 22.81 18.13
N THR A 23 5.34 22.27 18.24
CA THR A 23 6.09 21.73 17.09
C THR A 23 5.92 20.22 16.83
N SER A 24 5.18 19.49 17.68
CA SER A 24 4.97 18.04 17.52
C SER A 24 3.68 17.65 16.77
N PHE A 25 2.86 18.62 16.33
CA PHE A 25 1.77 18.39 15.37
C PHE A 25 2.14 18.83 13.94
N SER A 26 3.37 18.52 13.51
CA SER A 26 3.63 18.38 12.08
C SER A 26 3.03 17.04 11.62
N LEU A 27 1.71 17.02 11.42
CA LEU A 27 1.03 16.00 10.63
C LEU A 27 1.84 15.83 9.33
N SER A 28 2.51 14.68 9.22
CA SER A 28 3.26 14.27 8.07
C SER A 28 2.32 14.18 6.88
N LYS A 29 2.16 15.30 6.16
CA LYS A 29 1.57 15.27 4.83
C LYS A 29 2.49 14.37 3.98
N PRO A 30 1.97 13.27 3.40
CA PRO A 30 2.79 12.44 2.53
C PRO A 30 3.34 13.29 1.38
N ALA A 31 4.66 13.23 1.18
CA ALA A 31 5.37 14.07 0.20
C ALA A 31 5.16 13.63 -1.26
N ILE A 32 4.35 12.60 -1.50
CA ILE A 32 3.94 12.18 -2.84
C ILE A 32 2.62 12.87 -3.15
N LYS A 33 2.68 14.13 -3.58
CA LYS A 33 1.56 14.72 -4.32
C LYS A 33 1.38 13.88 -5.59
N PHE A 34 0.19 13.34 -5.81
CA PHE A 34 -0.21 13.03 -7.19
C PHE A 34 -0.12 14.36 -7.93
N ILE A 35 0.79 14.47 -8.90
CA ILE A 35 0.83 15.63 -9.79
C ILE A 35 -0.54 15.63 -10.48
N SER A 36 -1.37 16.61 -10.13
CA SER A 36 -2.61 16.88 -10.85
C SER A 36 -2.21 17.57 -12.15
N ASP A 37 -1.76 16.78 -13.12
CA ASP A 37 -1.79 17.25 -14.50
C ASP A 37 -3.26 17.56 -14.82
N GLY A 38 -3.50 18.80 -15.25
CA GLY A 38 -4.82 19.40 -15.38
C GLY A 38 -5.80 18.50 -16.11
N VAL A 39 -6.66 17.83 -15.35
CA VAL A 39 -7.88 17.19 -15.84
C VAL A 39 -8.98 17.76 -14.97
N LYS A 40 -9.98 18.35 -15.64
CA LYS A 40 -11.23 18.86 -15.05
C LYS A 40 -11.65 17.98 -13.88
N SER A 41 -12.08 18.60 -12.79
CA SER A 41 -12.83 17.97 -11.72
C SER A 41 -13.86 16.99 -12.31
N ILE A 42 -13.46 15.72 -12.44
CA ILE A 42 -14.39 14.63 -12.69
C ILE A 42 -14.95 14.41 -11.29
N SER A 43 -16.10 15.03 -11.05
CA SER A 43 -17.07 14.60 -10.04
C SER A 43 -16.91 13.11 -9.84
N SER A 44 -16.65 12.69 -8.61
CA SER A 44 -16.46 11.32 -8.19
C SER A 44 -17.54 10.44 -8.81
N THR A 45 -17.26 9.88 -9.97
CA THR A 45 -18.03 8.78 -10.53
C THR A 45 -17.74 7.63 -9.59
N HIS A 46 -18.62 7.43 -8.62
CA HIS A 46 -18.80 6.14 -8.00
C HIS A 46 -19.16 5.20 -9.15
N THR A 47 -18.15 4.61 -9.80
CA THR A 47 -18.34 3.45 -10.67
C THR A 47 -18.92 2.38 -9.78
N SER A 48 -20.25 2.29 -9.78
CA SER A 48 -20.99 1.20 -9.16
C SER A 48 -20.70 -0.03 -9.99
N TYR A 49 -19.68 -0.77 -9.59
CA TYR A 49 -19.49 -2.14 -10.04
C TYR A 49 -20.58 -2.96 -9.33
N SER A 50 -21.58 -3.46 -10.05
CA SER A 50 -22.48 -4.48 -9.53
C SER A 50 -21.84 -5.87 -9.67
N LEU A 51 -20.57 -6.01 -9.27
CA LEU A 51 -19.91 -7.30 -9.18
C LEU A 51 -20.01 -7.75 -7.73
N GLU A 52 -20.55 -8.94 -7.51
CA GLU A 52 -20.41 -9.54 -6.20
C GLU A 52 -18.93 -9.79 -5.93
N LEU A 53 -18.48 -9.65 -4.68
CA LEU A 53 -17.06 -9.77 -4.34
C LEU A 53 -16.47 -11.13 -4.70
N ASN A 54 -17.30 -12.17 -4.78
CA ASN A 54 -16.90 -13.50 -5.20
C ASN A 54 -16.60 -13.56 -6.72
N ASP A 55 -17.29 -12.77 -7.54
CA ASP A 55 -17.09 -12.74 -8.99
C ASP A 55 -15.75 -12.08 -9.37
N LEU A 56 -15.24 -11.18 -8.51
CA LEU A 56 -13.92 -10.60 -8.69
C LEU A 56 -12.81 -11.66 -8.73
N PHE A 57 -13.05 -12.83 -8.13
CA PHE A 57 -12.09 -13.94 -8.01
C PHE A 57 -12.77 -15.29 -8.27
N ALA A 58 -13.67 -15.37 -9.25
CA ALA A 58 -14.36 -16.61 -9.61
C ALA A 58 -13.39 -17.63 -10.23
N ASP A 59 -12.55 -17.15 -11.16
CA ASP A 59 -11.58 -17.91 -11.94
C ASP A 59 -10.30 -17.10 -12.25
N ASN A 60 -9.37 -17.70 -13.00
CA ASN A 60 -8.07 -17.10 -13.33
C ASN A 60 -8.15 -15.93 -14.33
N SER A 61 -9.32 -15.69 -14.95
CA SER A 61 -9.58 -14.56 -15.84
C SER A 61 -10.40 -13.45 -15.19
N SER A 62 -10.85 -13.65 -13.95
CA SER A 62 -11.67 -12.69 -13.22
C SER A 62 -10.92 -11.39 -12.97
N ILE A 63 -11.66 -10.28 -12.93
CA ILE A 63 -11.06 -8.94 -12.91
C ILE A 63 -10.11 -8.69 -11.73
N GLY A 64 -10.43 -9.24 -10.55
CA GLY A 64 -9.56 -9.15 -9.37
C GLY A 64 -8.26 -9.94 -9.54
N VAL A 65 -8.32 -11.10 -10.21
CA VAL A 65 -7.12 -11.88 -10.57
C VAL A 65 -6.25 -11.12 -11.55
N LEU A 66 -6.83 -10.57 -12.62
CA LEU A 66 -6.09 -9.75 -13.59
C LEU A 66 -5.45 -8.53 -12.94
N ALA A 67 -6.17 -7.88 -12.01
CA ALA A 67 -5.67 -6.72 -11.29
C ALA A 67 -4.44 -7.06 -10.42
N ILE A 68 -4.48 -8.16 -9.65
CA ILE A 68 -3.32 -8.60 -8.86
C ILE A 68 -2.19 -9.09 -9.78
N CYS A 69 -2.51 -9.82 -10.86
CA CYS A 69 -1.50 -10.27 -11.82
C CYS A 69 -0.72 -9.10 -12.42
N SER A 70 -1.42 -8.01 -12.75
CA SER A 70 -0.80 -6.78 -13.24
C SER A 70 0.00 -6.06 -12.15
N ALA A 71 -0.50 -6.05 -10.91
CA ALA A 71 0.22 -5.48 -9.77
C ALA A 71 1.55 -6.21 -9.46
N GLU A 72 1.59 -7.53 -9.62
CA GLU A 72 2.81 -8.33 -9.55
C GLU A 72 3.75 -8.08 -10.73
N GLY A 73 3.20 -7.63 -11.88
CA GLY A 73 3.93 -7.52 -13.14
C GLY A 73 3.95 -8.81 -13.96
N ASN A 74 3.18 -9.82 -13.54
CA ASN A 74 3.05 -11.10 -14.23
C ASN A 74 2.09 -11.02 -15.43
N CYS A 75 1.19 -10.03 -15.46
CA CYS A 75 0.31 -9.75 -16.59
C CYS A 75 0.41 -8.30 -17.05
N GLN A 76 0.18 -8.10 -18.35
CA GLN A 76 -0.15 -6.80 -18.93
C GLN A 76 -1.58 -6.40 -18.57
N LEU A 77 -1.96 -5.16 -18.91
CA LEU A 77 -3.30 -4.63 -18.65
C LEU A 77 -4.42 -5.34 -19.44
N ASP A 78 -4.09 -6.11 -20.48
CA ASP A 78 -5.04 -6.93 -21.25
C ASP A 78 -5.15 -8.36 -20.71
N GLY A 79 -4.43 -8.69 -19.64
CA GLY A 79 -4.34 -10.05 -19.12
C GLY A 79 -3.33 -10.94 -19.86
N SER A 80 -2.67 -10.46 -20.90
CA SER A 80 -1.56 -11.21 -21.53
C SER A 80 -0.42 -11.39 -20.52
N ARG A 81 0.16 -12.59 -20.51
CA ARG A 81 1.20 -12.98 -19.55
C ARG A 81 2.53 -12.35 -19.93
N THR A 82 3.27 -11.84 -18.95
CA THR A 82 4.65 -11.40 -19.14
C THR A 82 5.62 -12.57 -18.93
N LYS A 83 6.90 -12.35 -19.23
CA LYS A 83 7.97 -13.34 -18.94
C LYS A 83 8.09 -13.69 -17.46
N LEU A 84 7.58 -12.85 -16.55
CA LEU A 84 7.67 -13.10 -15.10
C LEU A 84 6.67 -14.18 -14.66
N TYR A 85 5.60 -14.38 -15.41
CA TYR A 85 4.53 -15.33 -15.11
C TYR A 85 5.05 -16.77 -15.02
N SER A 86 5.93 -17.16 -15.95
CA SER A 86 6.47 -18.53 -16.02
C SER A 86 7.46 -18.85 -14.90
N GLY A 87 7.99 -17.84 -14.22
CA GLY A 87 9.05 -18.03 -13.24
C GLY A 87 9.99 -16.82 -13.15
N HIS A 88 10.20 -16.30 -11.95
CA HIS A 88 11.29 -15.36 -11.68
C HIS A 88 11.78 -15.50 -10.24
N VAL A 89 13.04 -15.11 -9.98
CA VAL A 89 13.60 -15.08 -8.63
C VAL A 89 13.22 -13.75 -7.97
N ASP A 90 12.64 -13.83 -6.79
CA ASP A 90 12.28 -12.67 -5.98
C ASP A 90 13.55 -11.97 -5.45
N PRO A 91 13.78 -10.68 -5.76
CA PRO A 91 14.96 -9.97 -5.30
C PRO A 91 15.00 -9.73 -3.79
N GLY A 92 13.85 -9.83 -3.10
CA GLY A 92 13.72 -9.59 -1.66
C GLY A 92 14.01 -10.81 -0.78
N ASN A 93 13.87 -12.04 -1.31
CA ASN A 93 14.11 -13.28 -0.55
C ASN A 93 14.77 -14.43 -1.33
N GLY A 94 14.99 -14.31 -2.65
CA GLY A 94 15.66 -15.32 -3.48
C GLY A 94 14.79 -16.52 -3.89
N VAL A 95 13.48 -16.52 -3.59
CA VAL A 95 12.58 -17.63 -3.92
C VAL A 95 12.06 -17.52 -5.35
N ILE A 96 11.81 -18.66 -6.01
CA ILE A 96 11.20 -18.67 -7.34
C ILE A 96 9.68 -18.46 -7.20
N ASN A 97 9.20 -17.41 -7.86
CA ASN A 97 7.81 -17.01 -7.96
C ASN A 97 7.21 -17.48 -9.30
N ARG A 98 5.97 -17.97 -9.30
CA ARG A 98 5.25 -18.43 -10.51
C ARG A 98 3.77 -18.07 -10.50
N GLY A 99 3.16 -18.02 -11.69
CA GLY A 99 1.73 -17.81 -11.85
C GLY A 99 1.31 -16.36 -11.57
N TRP A 100 0.01 -16.10 -11.61
CA TRP A 100 -0.50 -14.72 -11.57
C TRP A 100 -0.17 -14.00 -10.25
N CYS A 101 -0.19 -14.71 -9.11
CA CYS A 101 0.06 -14.10 -7.80
C CYS A 101 1.52 -14.17 -7.32
N SER A 102 2.47 -14.59 -8.17
CA SER A 102 3.87 -14.83 -7.76
C SER A 102 3.96 -15.90 -6.65
N ASP A 103 3.33 -17.06 -6.84
CA ASP A 103 3.36 -18.16 -5.88
C ASP A 103 4.80 -18.65 -5.64
N GLN A 104 5.18 -18.71 -4.36
CA GLN A 104 6.50 -19.09 -3.87
C GLN A 104 6.64 -20.62 -3.71
N GLY A 105 6.25 -21.37 -4.74
CA GLY A 105 6.46 -22.83 -4.82
C GLY A 105 5.42 -23.71 -4.12
N ARG A 106 4.29 -23.16 -3.66
CA ARG A 106 3.19 -23.91 -3.05
C ARG A 106 2.44 -24.77 -4.06
N GLY A 107 2.37 -24.30 -5.31
CA GLY A 107 1.90 -25.07 -6.46
C GLY A 107 2.95 -26.02 -7.05
N GLY A 108 4.14 -26.11 -6.44
CA GLY A 108 5.28 -26.84 -7.00
C GLY A 108 5.83 -26.15 -8.27
N ASN A 109 6.23 -26.96 -9.25
CA ASN A 109 6.83 -26.48 -10.51
C ASN A 109 5.82 -26.35 -11.67
N ASN A 110 4.52 -26.56 -11.43
CA ASN A 110 3.47 -26.46 -12.44
C ASN A 110 2.73 -25.12 -12.31
N LEU A 111 2.60 -24.38 -13.43
CA LEU A 111 1.94 -23.08 -13.47
C LEU A 111 0.44 -23.15 -13.15
N ASP A 112 -0.27 -24.14 -13.65
CA ASP A 112 -1.70 -24.31 -13.39
C ASP A 112 -1.96 -24.59 -11.91
N ASN A 113 -1.07 -25.37 -11.28
CA ASN A 113 -1.11 -25.60 -9.84
C ASN A 113 -0.80 -24.32 -9.05
N ALA A 114 0.19 -23.52 -9.48
CA ALA A 114 0.50 -22.24 -8.87
C ALA A 114 -0.72 -21.30 -8.93
N ASP A 115 -1.36 -21.18 -10.10
CA ASP A 115 -2.55 -20.35 -10.29
C ASP A 115 -3.74 -20.84 -9.45
N ALA A 116 -4.00 -22.16 -9.42
CA ALA A 116 -5.06 -22.77 -8.63
C ALA A 116 -4.85 -22.54 -7.12
N VAL A 117 -3.61 -22.67 -6.63
CA VAL A 117 -3.27 -22.38 -5.24
C VAL A 117 -3.44 -20.88 -4.93
N CYS A 118 -2.99 -20.00 -5.82
CA CYS A 118 -3.20 -18.56 -5.69
C CYS A 118 -4.70 -18.22 -5.55
N LEU A 119 -5.53 -18.76 -6.45
CA LEU A 119 -6.98 -18.52 -6.46
C LEU A 119 -7.64 -19.03 -5.19
N LYS A 120 -7.37 -20.28 -4.81
CA LYS A 120 -7.90 -20.89 -3.58
C LYS A 120 -7.54 -20.06 -2.35
N ARG A 121 -6.28 -19.65 -2.20
CA ARG A 121 -5.84 -18.87 -1.04
C ARG A 121 -6.46 -17.48 -1.02
N THR A 122 -6.54 -16.81 -2.16
CA THR A 122 -7.18 -15.49 -2.29
C THR A 122 -8.64 -15.56 -1.89
N ARG A 123 -9.40 -16.52 -2.43
CA ARG A 123 -10.81 -16.75 -2.07
C ARG A 123 -10.99 -17.06 -0.59
N SER A 124 -10.10 -17.87 0.01
CA SER A 124 -10.15 -18.18 1.44
C SER A 124 -10.00 -16.95 2.35
N ARG A 125 -9.38 -15.87 1.83
CA ARG A 125 -9.14 -14.65 2.59
C ARG A 125 -10.30 -13.65 2.53
N ILE A 126 -11.14 -13.74 1.49
CA ILE A 126 -12.25 -12.82 1.22
C ILE A 126 -13.14 -12.61 2.46
N PRO A 127 -13.70 -13.65 3.11
CA PRO A 127 -14.65 -13.44 4.22
C PRO A 127 -14.06 -12.62 5.38
N ARG A 128 -12.78 -12.85 5.69
CA ARG A 128 -12.10 -12.12 6.77
C ARG A 128 -11.89 -10.65 6.42
N LEU A 129 -11.46 -10.34 5.20
CA LEU A 129 -11.20 -8.96 4.80
C LEU A 129 -12.51 -8.17 4.61
N VAL A 130 -13.56 -8.83 4.13
CA VAL A 130 -14.93 -8.27 4.10
C VAL A 130 -15.36 -7.89 5.52
N ASN A 131 -15.27 -8.82 6.47
CA ASN A 131 -15.64 -8.54 7.86
C ASN A 131 -14.81 -7.40 8.45
N LYS A 132 -13.50 -7.35 8.18
CA LYS A 132 -12.65 -6.26 8.68
C LYS A 132 -12.98 -4.90 8.10
N LEU A 133 -13.37 -4.81 6.81
CA LEU A 133 -13.84 -3.57 6.19
C LEU A 133 -15.20 -3.14 6.77
N LYS A 134 -16.15 -4.07 6.88
CA LYS A 134 -17.47 -3.81 7.47
C LYS A 134 -17.35 -3.33 8.93
N ASN A 135 -16.46 -3.94 9.73
CA ASN A 135 -16.22 -3.56 11.12
C ASN A 135 -15.68 -2.13 11.31
N VAL A 136 -15.14 -1.52 10.26
CA VAL A 136 -14.69 -0.11 10.28
C VAL A 136 -15.62 0.80 9.47
N GLY A 137 -16.84 0.34 9.16
CA GLY A 137 -17.87 1.11 8.47
C GLY A 137 -17.68 1.22 6.95
N ILE A 138 -16.81 0.39 6.35
CA ILE A 138 -16.56 0.43 4.91
C ILE A 138 -17.31 -0.73 4.23
N ASN A 139 -18.23 -0.40 3.32
CA ASN A 139 -18.86 -1.40 2.47
C ASN A 139 -17.90 -1.78 1.32
N PRO A 140 -17.38 -3.02 1.26
CA PRO A 140 -16.46 -3.45 0.19
C PRO A 140 -17.09 -3.40 -1.21
N GLU A 141 -18.39 -3.64 -1.36
CA GLU A 141 -19.08 -3.61 -2.68
C GLU A 141 -19.15 -2.20 -3.26
N GLN A 142 -19.20 -1.19 -2.40
CA GLN A 142 -19.14 0.22 -2.81
C GLN A 142 -17.69 0.72 -2.96
N ASN A 143 -16.70 -0.10 -2.60
CA ASN A 143 -15.29 0.27 -2.53
C ASN A 143 -14.39 -0.83 -3.16
N ILE A 144 -14.77 -1.31 -4.34
CA ILE A 144 -14.10 -2.43 -5.04
C ILE A 144 -12.59 -2.21 -5.22
N GLU A 145 -12.15 -1.02 -5.61
CA GLU A 145 -10.72 -0.73 -5.77
C GLU A 145 -9.96 -0.89 -4.45
N ALA A 146 -10.52 -0.37 -3.34
CA ALA A 146 -9.93 -0.53 -2.02
C ALA A 146 -9.94 -2.00 -1.56
N PHE A 147 -11.00 -2.74 -1.89
CA PHE A 147 -11.11 -4.17 -1.58
C PHE A 147 -10.06 -5.00 -2.32
N ILE A 148 -9.87 -4.80 -3.63
CA ILE A 148 -8.83 -5.48 -4.41
C ILE A 148 -7.44 -5.10 -3.89
N ASN A 149 -7.21 -3.82 -3.56
CA ASN A 149 -5.94 -3.41 -2.96
C ASN A 149 -5.67 -4.07 -1.59
N ASN A 150 -6.71 -4.35 -0.79
CA ASN A 150 -6.57 -5.09 0.46
C ASN A 150 -6.16 -6.57 0.22
N LEU A 151 -6.78 -7.22 -0.77
CA LEU A 151 -6.40 -8.59 -1.16
C LEU A 151 -4.99 -8.65 -1.77
N ASP A 152 -4.63 -7.68 -2.61
CA ASP A 152 -3.27 -7.53 -3.13
C ASP A 152 -2.25 -7.35 -1.99
N GLN A 153 -2.58 -6.56 -0.97
CA GLN A 153 -1.75 -6.40 0.22
C GLN A 153 -1.55 -7.73 0.96
N TRP A 154 -2.58 -8.58 1.01
CA TRP A 154 -2.47 -9.92 1.58
C TRP A 154 -1.60 -10.84 0.71
N ASN A 155 -1.61 -10.68 -0.61
CA ASN A 155 -0.73 -11.43 -1.50
C ASN A 155 0.74 -11.05 -1.27
N GLN A 156 1.00 -9.76 -1.06
CA GLN A 156 2.34 -9.20 -0.98
C GLN A 156 2.98 -9.34 0.42
N ALA A 157 2.20 -9.21 1.48
CA ALA A 157 2.72 -9.00 2.83
C ALA A 157 2.10 -9.97 3.84
N SER A 158 2.67 -9.98 5.05
CA SER A 158 2.18 -10.84 6.13
C SER A 158 0.71 -10.54 6.48
N PRO A 159 -0.03 -11.51 7.05
CA PRO A 159 -1.40 -11.29 7.49
C PRO A 159 -1.59 -10.07 8.40
N ARG A 160 -0.59 -9.72 9.23
CA ARG A 160 -0.60 -8.50 10.07
C ARG A 160 -0.83 -7.24 9.25
N VAL A 161 -0.15 -7.11 8.12
CA VAL A 161 -0.18 -5.91 7.27
C VAL A 161 -1.55 -5.81 6.59
N SER A 162 -1.98 -6.85 5.88
CA SER A 162 -3.31 -6.85 5.23
C SER A 162 -4.45 -6.68 6.23
N ASP A 163 -4.37 -7.29 7.42
CA ASP A 163 -5.39 -7.16 8.45
C ASP A 163 -5.49 -5.74 9.06
N ALA A 164 -4.45 -4.92 8.90
CA ALA A 164 -4.42 -3.52 9.33
C ALA A 164 -4.99 -2.57 8.28
N PHE A 165 -4.94 -2.93 7.00
CA PHE A 165 -5.38 -2.07 5.89
C PHE A 165 -6.78 -1.47 6.09
N PRO A 166 -7.84 -2.24 6.46
CA PRO A 166 -9.18 -1.69 6.64
C PRO A 166 -9.23 -0.50 7.60
N LYS A 167 -8.61 -0.64 8.78
CA LYS A 167 -8.57 0.44 9.77
C LYS A 167 -7.78 1.63 9.25
N ARG A 168 -6.66 1.41 8.55
CA ARG A 168 -5.87 2.49 7.94
C ARG A 168 -6.63 3.19 6.82
N TYR A 169 -7.45 2.48 6.07
CA TYR A 169 -8.29 3.08 5.04
C TYR A 169 -9.39 3.96 5.66
N ALA A 170 -10.07 3.48 6.71
CA ALA A 170 -11.00 4.32 7.47
C ALA A 170 -10.30 5.57 8.06
N ASP A 171 -9.11 5.41 8.63
CA ASP A 171 -8.32 6.54 9.16
C ASP A 171 -7.93 7.55 8.07
N ALA A 172 -7.63 7.09 6.86
CA ALA A 172 -7.34 7.94 5.71
C ALA A 172 -8.56 8.75 5.28
N LEU A 173 -9.73 8.11 5.18
CA LEU A 173 -11.00 8.77 4.87
C LEU A 173 -11.35 9.83 5.93
N ASN A 174 -11.17 9.51 7.21
CA ASN A 174 -11.38 10.45 8.32
C ASN A 174 -10.41 11.64 8.30
N LYS A 175 -9.27 11.53 7.62
CA LYS A 175 -8.33 12.63 7.37
C LYS A 175 -8.71 13.48 6.14
N GLY A 176 -9.82 13.17 5.47
CA GLY A 176 -10.25 13.82 4.24
C GLY A 176 -9.50 13.36 2.99
N LEU A 177 -8.70 12.28 3.08
CA LEU A 177 -8.10 11.68 1.90
C LEU A 177 -9.18 10.92 1.12
N ILE A 178 -9.09 10.93 -0.20
CA ILE A 178 -10.09 10.28 -1.07
C ILE A 178 -9.43 9.44 -2.17
N GLY A 179 -10.20 8.52 -2.74
CA GLY A 179 -9.79 7.70 -3.88
C GLY A 179 -8.42 7.04 -3.70
N LYS A 180 -7.56 7.17 -4.72
CA LYS A 180 -6.21 6.59 -4.74
C LYS A 180 -5.30 7.10 -3.63
N GLU A 181 -5.48 8.35 -3.17
CA GLU A 181 -4.66 8.89 -2.09
C GLU A 181 -4.96 8.17 -0.76
N ALA A 182 -6.25 7.98 -0.46
CA ALA A 182 -6.66 7.24 0.73
C ALA A 182 -6.19 5.78 0.69
N ILE A 183 -6.27 5.13 -0.47
CA ILE A 183 -5.81 3.75 -0.65
C ILE A 183 -4.28 3.68 -0.47
N LEU A 184 -3.51 4.54 -1.15
CA LEU A 184 -2.05 4.55 -1.02
C LEU A 184 -1.62 4.77 0.43
N TRP A 185 -2.23 5.75 1.11
CA TRP A 185 -1.95 6.00 2.52
C TRP A 185 -2.22 4.77 3.37
N ALA A 186 -3.36 4.10 3.15
CA ALA A 186 -3.73 2.90 3.89
C ALA A 186 -2.74 1.73 3.64
N ARG A 187 -2.32 1.53 2.39
CA ARG A 187 -1.33 0.51 2.02
C ARG A 187 0.01 0.72 2.70
N VAL A 188 0.46 1.97 2.81
CA VAL A 188 1.73 2.30 3.48
C VAL A 188 1.60 2.13 4.99
N GLU A 189 0.56 2.71 5.59
CA GLU A 189 0.37 2.73 7.04
C GLU A 189 -0.02 1.37 7.63
N ALA A 190 -0.43 0.42 6.79
CA ALA A 190 -0.63 -0.98 7.16
C ALA A 190 0.69 -1.64 7.64
N PHE A 191 1.84 -1.17 7.17
CA PHE A 191 3.14 -1.66 7.62
C PHE A 191 3.53 -1.13 9.00
N ARG A 192 2.83 -0.12 9.54
CA ARG A 192 3.15 0.48 10.84
C ARG A 192 2.85 -0.46 12.00
N LYS A 193 3.83 -0.68 12.86
CA LYS A 193 3.75 -1.48 14.08
C LYS A 193 3.14 -0.69 15.25
N SER A 194 2.87 -1.39 16.35
CA SER A 194 2.40 -0.81 17.62
C SER A 194 3.39 0.21 18.20
N ASN A 195 4.70 -0.01 18.03
CA ASN A 195 5.74 0.95 18.41
C ASN A 195 5.85 2.18 17.48
N ARG A 196 4.89 2.34 16.55
CA ARG A 196 4.79 3.39 15.53
C ARG A 196 5.84 3.35 14.42
N GLU A 197 6.74 2.37 14.39
CA GLU A 197 7.71 2.23 13.30
C GLU A 197 7.11 1.55 12.07
N LEU A 198 7.59 1.95 10.89
CA LEU A 198 7.29 1.28 9.62
C LEU A 198 8.26 0.12 9.38
N GLU A 199 7.71 -1.07 9.16
CA GLU A 199 8.44 -2.31 8.97
C GLU A 199 8.09 -2.95 7.63
N ALA A 200 9.03 -2.94 6.70
CA ALA A 200 8.91 -3.60 5.40
C ALA A 200 10.23 -4.30 5.02
N GLY A 201 10.88 -4.95 5.98
CA GLY A 201 12.18 -5.61 5.84
C GLY A 201 13.32 -4.89 6.56
N ASN A 202 14.56 -5.14 6.12
CA ASN A 202 15.78 -4.52 6.64
C ASN A 202 16.79 -4.30 5.50
N SER A 203 18.08 -4.06 5.81
CA SER A 203 19.11 -3.82 4.78
C SER A 203 19.42 -5.02 3.89
N ARG A 204 19.01 -6.23 4.28
CA ARG A 204 19.35 -7.49 3.60
C ARG A 204 18.15 -8.13 2.91
N VAL A 205 16.96 -8.02 3.49
CA VAL A 205 15.74 -8.68 2.99
C VAL A 205 14.53 -7.75 2.97
N GLY A 206 13.56 -8.08 2.11
CA GLY A 206 12.31 -7.36 1.97
C GLY A 206 12.44 -6.04 1.19
N LEU A 207 11.39 -5.23 1.23
CA LEU A 207 11.30 -4.01 0.42
C LEU A 207 12.40 -2.99 0.75
N PHE A 208 12.80 -2.88 2.02
CA PHE A 208 13.88 -1.96 2.38
C PHE A 208 15.22 -2.32 1.73
N SER A 209 15.55 -3.61 1.54
CA SER A 209 16.78 -3.98 0.82
C SER A 209 16.72 -3.63 -0.66
N ILE A 210 15.53 -3.75 -1.28
CA ILE A 210 15.29 -3.33 -2.66
C ILE A 210 15.47 -1.81 -2.81
N CYS A 211 14.95 -1.02 -1.89
CA CYS A 211 15.10 0.44 -1.89
C CYS A 211 16.53 0.91 -1.65
N LEU A 212 17.34 0.12 -0.93
CA LEU A 212 18.74 0.43 -0.62
C LEU A 212 19.71 -0.02 -1.71
N ASN A 213 19.29 -0.90 -2.61
CA ASN A 213 20.16 -1.44 -3.64
C ASN A 213 20.66 -0.29 -4.54
N PRO A 214 21.97 0.02 -4.56
CA PRO A 214 22.51 1.14 -5.34
C PRO A 214 22.31 0.96 -6.85
N LYS A 215 22.14 -0.28 -7.32
CA LYS A 215 21.85 -0.58 -8.72
C LYS A 215 20.39 -0.30 -9.10
N ASN A 216 19.49 -0.16 -8.12
CA ASN A 216 18.08 0.15 -8.36
C ASN A 216 17.83 1.66 -8.35
N THR A 217 18.13 2.31 -9.47
CA THR A 217 18.05 3.77 -9.63
C THR A 217 16.63 4.32 -9.50
N TYR A 218 15.60 3.49 -9.67
CA TYR A 218 14.21 3.92 -9.46
C TYR A 218 13.98 4.41 -8.03
N TYR A 219 14.44 3.64 -7.04
CA TYR A 219 14.30 3.98 -5.62
C TYR A 219 15.37 4.97 -5.17
N THR A 220 16.64 4.71 -5.47
CA THR A 220 17.75 5.51 -4.91
C THR A 220 17.66 6.98 -5.32
N ASN A 221 17.30 7.27 -6.58
CA ASN A 221 17.13 8.65 -7.05
C ASN A 221 15.97 9.39 -6.37
N ARG A 222 14.88 8.67 -6.02
CA ARG A 222 13.68 9.25 -5.40
C ARG A 222 13.79 9.38 -3.87
N LEU A 223 14.66 8.59 -3.26
CA LEU A 223 14.85 8.57 -1.81
C LEU A 223 16.06 9.38 -1.33
N LYS A 224 16.97 9.79 -2.21
CA LYS A 224 18.22 10.52 -1.87
C LYS A 224 18.01 11.78 -1.02
N GLN A 225 16.84 12.39 -1.11
CA GLN A 225 16.47 13.61 -0.38
C GLN A 225 16.09 13.37 1.09
N PHE A 226 15.88 12.11 1.49
CA PHE A 226 15.51 11.75 2.85
C PHE A 226 16.69 11.09 3.56
N PRO A 227 17.00 11.46 4.82
CA PRO A 227 18.00 10.75 5.59
C PRO A 227 17.66 9.26 5.63
N MET A 228 18.64 8.41 5.30
CA MET A 228 18.45 6.96 5.25
C MET A 228 17.86 6.47 6.59
N TRP A 229 16.89 5.56 6.53
CA TRP A 229 16.18 5.00 7.68
C TRP A 229 15.30 5.96 8.49
N SER A 230 15.26 7.25 8.17
CA SER A 230 14.28 8.17 8.75
C SER A 230 12.85 7.72 8.48
N GLU A 231 11.89 8.19 9.28
CA GLU A 231 10.47 7.91 9.04
C GLU A 231 10.06 8.30 7.60
N ARG A 232 10.50 9.48 7.14
CA ARG A 232 10.23 9.92 5.77
C ARG A 232 10.82 8.98 4.73
N TRP A 233 12.05 8.50 4.92
CA TRP A 233 12.66 7.54 4.01
C TRP A 233 11.88 6.22 3.96
N ARG A 234 11.52 5.65 5.13
CA ARG A 234 10.77 4.39 5.22
C ARG A 234 9.39 4.51 4.58
N TRP A 235 8.67 5.58 4.88
CA TRP A 235 7.36 5.85 4.32
C TRP A 235 7.42 5.95 2.80
N ASN A 236 8.36 6.75 2.27
CA ASN A 236 8.49 6.94 0.83
C ASN A 236 8.98 5.67 0.12
N CYS A 237 9.86 4.88 0.72
CA CYS A 237 10.26 3.59 0.14
C CYS A 237 9.06 2.65 -0.04
N ILE A 238 8.24 2.50 1.01
CA ILE A 238 7.01 1.70 0.93
C ILE A 238 6.07 2.31 -0.11
N ALA A 239 5.82 3.61 -0.06
CA ALA A 239 4.89 4.28 -0.95
C ALA A 239 5.27 4.16 -2.44
N LEU A 240 6.55 4.16 -2.78
CA LEU A 240 7.00 4.00 -4.17
C LEU A 240 6.61 2.64 -4.76
N ASP A 241 6.72 1.56 -3.98
CA ASP A 241 6.29 0.23 -4.42
C ASP A 241 4.76 0.11 -4.38
N GLN A 242 4.13 0.51 -3.28
CA GLN A 242 2.68 0.43 -3.11
C GLN A 242 1.92 1.24 -4.16
N LYS A 243 2.45 2.40 -4.56
CA LYS A 243 1.88 3.24 -5.61
C LYS A 243 1.89 2.54 -6.97
N ARG A 244 3.00 1.88 -7.33
CA ARG A 244 3.10 1.10 -8.58
C ARG A 244 2.00 0.03 -8.65
N ARG A 245 1.80 -0.70 -7.55
CA ARG A 245 0.77 -1.75 -7.46
C ARG A 245 -0.65 -1.19 -7.55
N LEU A 246 -0.93 -0.12 -6.79
CA LEU A 246 -2.20 0.60 -6.85
C LEU A 246 -2.51 1.09 -8.26
N GLU A 247 -1.54 1.68 -8.96
CA GLU A 247 -1.72 2.16 -10.32
C GLU A 247 -1.99 1.04 -11.33
N ALA A 248 -1.36 -0.13 -11.16
CA ALA A 248 -1.64 -1.30 -12.00
C ALA A 248 -3.09 -1.79 -11.81
N ILE A 249 -3.53 -1.94 -10.55
CA ILE A 249 -4.91 -2.31 -10.20
C ILE A 249 -5.90 -1.31 -10.80
N ASN A 250 -5.66 -0.02 -10.59
CA ASN A 250 -6.51 1.06 -11.09
C ASN A 250 -6.65 1.01 -12.62
N LYS A 251 -5.56 0.78 -13.35
CA LYS A 251 -5.58 0.69 -14.82
C LYS A 251 -6.37 -0.50 -15.33
N VAL A 252 -6.26 -1.66 -14.67
CA VAL A 252 -7.06 -2.85 -15.01
C VAL A 252 -8.56 -2.58 -14.80
N LEU A 253 -8.93 -1.97 -13.67
CA LEU A 253 -10.31 -1.59 -13.36
C LEU A 253 -10.88 -0.57 -14.37
N LEU A 254 -10.15 0.50 -14.67
CA LEU A 254 -10.58 1.52 -15.63
C LEU A 254 -10.77 0.98 -17.06
N ARG A 255 -10.01 -0.04 -17.45
CA ARG A 255 -10.16 -0.68 -18.75
C ARG A 255 -11.46 -1.48 -18.82
N ASN A 256 -11.81 -2.19 -17.76
CA ASN A 256 -12.92 -3.13 -17.74
C ASN A 256 -14.26 -2.49 -17.34
N THR A 257 -14.30 -1.19 -17.06
CA THR A 257 -15.53 -0.40 -16.91
C THR A 257 -15.97 0.32 -18.18
N LYS A 258 -15.12 0.37 -19.20
CA LYS A 258 -15.39 1.06 -20.47
C LYS A 258 -15.98 0.15 -21.55
N ASN A 259 -16.27 -1.10 -21.21
CA ASN A 259 -16.88 -2.10 -22.09
C ASN A 259 -18.26 -2.47 -21.57
#